data_AF-A0A6D1AEC3-F1
#
_entry.id   AF-A0A6D1AEC3-F1
#
_cell.length_a   1.000
_cell.length_b   1.000
_cell.length_c   1.000
_cell.angle_alpha   90.00
_cell.angle_beta   90.00
_cell.angle_gamma   90.00
#
_symmetry.space_group_name_H-M   'P 1'
#
loop_
_entity.id
_entity.type
_entity.pdbx_description
1 polymer ?
#
loop_
_entity_poly.entity_id
_entity_poly.type
_entity_poly.pdbx_seq_one_letter_code
_entity_poly.pdbx_strand_id
1 'polypeptide(L)'
;QISAEDGVNGGPKNLYGATGKSTYVKVPIGTMVFKNDKLVADIIEEKEYLVAQGGIGGRGNAKFKSSRNTAPRICENGTPGEKYLAHI
;
A
#
# COMPACT_ATOMS: atom_id res chain seq x y z
N GLN A 1 -10.43 2.33 -14.45
CA GLN A 1 -9.46 1.64 -13.56
C GLN A 1 -9.10 2.62 -12.46
N ILE A 2 -9.24 2.21 -11.20
CA ILE A 2 -8.94 3.04 -10.03
C ILE A 2 -7.57 2.58 -9.51
N SER A 3 -6.63 3.50 -9.34
CA SER A 3 -5.28 3.22 -8.86
C SER A 3 -4.83 4.33 -7.93
N ALA A 4 -4.21 3.94 -6.81
CA ALA A 4 -3.56 4.88 -5.91
C ALA A 4 -2.16 5.26 -6.42
N GLU A 5 -1.59 6.33 -5.84
CA GLU A 5 -0.20 6.70 -6.12
C GLU A 5 0.76 5.69 -5.48
N ASP A 6 1.83 5.35 -6.19
CA ASP A 6 2.91 4.53 -5.63
C ASP A 6 3.71 5.31 -4.57
N GLY A 7 4.32 4.57 -3.65
CA GLY A 7 5.30 5.15 -2.73
C GLY A 7 6.57 5.59 -3.46
N VAL A 8 7.32 6.51 -2.85
CA VAL A 8 8.59 7.00 -3.39
C VAL A 8 9.73 6.10 -2.91
N ASN A 9 10.73 5.90 -3.75
CA ASN A 9 11.95 5.19 -3.35
C ASN A 9 12.72 5.95 -2.26
N GLY A 10 13.40 5.20 -1.40
CA GLY A 10 14.39 5.77 -0.49
C GLY A 10 15.53 6.46 -1.24
N GLY A 11 16.14 7.45 -0.59
CA GLY A 11 17.24 8.22 -1.14
C GLY A 11 18.59 7.92 -0.47
N PRO A 12 19.68 8.54 -0.96
CA PRO A 12 20.97 8.50 -0.28
C PRO A 12 20.87 9.13 1.12
N LYS A 13 21.88 8.88 1.97
CA LYS A 13 21.97 9.43 3.34
C LYS A 13 20.83 9.00 4.28
N ASN A 14 20.37 7.74 4.17
CA ASN A 14 19.27 7.20 4.98
C ASN A 14 17.94 7.97 4.82
N LEU A 15 17.70 8.55 3.65
CA LEU A 15 16.42 9.18 3.34
C LEU A 15 15.36 8.10 3.10
N TYR A 16 14.34 8.08 3.94
CA TYR A 16 13.16 7.26 3.72
C TYR A 16 12.30 7.87 2.61
N GLY A 17 11.73 7.01 1.76
CA GLY A 17 10.77 7.44 0.75
C GLY A 17 9.43 7.84 1.37
N ALA A 18 8.73 8.75 0.71
CA ALA A 18 7.38 9.16 1.12
C ALA A 18 6.35 8.07 0.77
N THR A 19 5.31 7.95 1.60
CA THR A 19 4.15 7.11 1.31
C THR A 19 3.34 7.69 0.15
N GLY A 20 2.85 6.85 -0.75
CA GLY A 20 1.93 7.27 -1.81
C GLY A 20 0.60 7.77 -1.24
N LYS A 21 -0.08 8.67 -1.96
CA LYS A 21 -1.37 9.21 -1.54
C LYS A 21 -2.49 8.19 -1.74
N SER A 22 -3.41 8.14 -0.78
CA SER A 22 -4.66 7.38 -0.88
C SER A 22 -5.57 7.98 -1.95
N THR A 23 -6.24 7.11 -2.71
CA THR A 23 -7.30 7.51 -3.65
C THR A 23 -8.66 7.17 -3.06
N TYR A 24 -9.54 8.18 -3.05
CA TYR A 24 -10.89 8.06 -2.52
C TYR A 24 -11.91 7.99 -3.66
N VAL A 25 -12.89 7.10 -3.52
CA VAL A 25 -13.96 6.89 -4.49
C VAL A 25 -15.27 7.10 -3.78
N LYS A 26 -16.09 8.03 -4.28
CA LYS A 26 -17.41 8.31 -3.70
C LYS A 26 -18.42 7.35 -4.30
N VAL A 27 -19.25 6.78 -3.44
CA VAL A 27 -20.31 5.84 -3.77
C VAL A 27 -21.54 6.11 -2.89
N PRO A 28 -22.75 5.73 -3.32
CA PRO A 28 -23.95 5.88 -2.50
C PRO A 28 -23.92 5.02 -1.23
N ILE A 29 -24.64 5.46 -0.20
CA ILE A 29 -24.89 4.65 1.01
C ILE A 29 -25.76 3.43 0.63
N GLY A 30 -25.44 2.26 1.18
CA GLY A 30 -26.04 0.97 0.84
C GLY A 30 -25.29 0.20 -0.25
N THR A 31 -24.11 0.69 -0.66
CA THR A 31 -23.26 0.01 -1.64
C THR A 31 -22.44 -1.10 -0.98
N MET A 32 -22.46 -2.30 -1.57
CA MET A 32 -21.66 -3.45 -1.12
C MET A 32 -20.53 -3.72 -2.11
N VAL A 33 -19.29 -3.79 -1.61
CA VAL A 33 -18.10 -4.04 -2.43
C VAL A 33 -17.63 -5.47 -2.26
N PHE A 34 -17.56 -6.21 -3.37
CA PHE A 34 -17.12 -7.60 -3.42
C PHE A 34 -15.77 -7.76 -4.14
N LYS A 35 -14.92 -8.64 -3.60
CA LYS A 35 -13.65 -9.10 -4.17
C LYS A 35 -13.72 -10.61 -4.35
N ASN A 36 -13.82 -11.07 -5.60
CA ASN A 36 -13.94 -12.51 -5.91
C ASN A 36 -15.04 -13.19 -5.07
N ASP A 37 -16.26 -12.65 -5.11
CA ASP A 37 -17.44 -13.12 -4.36
C ASP A 37 -17.34 -13.04 -2.83
N LYS A 38 -16.27 -12.43 -2.28
CA LYS A 38 -16.16 -12.12 -0.85
C LYS A 38 -16.50 -10.66 -0.60
N LEU A 39 -17.40 -10.42 0.35
CA LEU A 39 -17.71 -9.07 0.82
C LEU A 39 -16.48 -8.46 1.49
N VAL A 40 -16.02 -7.32 0.97
CA VAL A 40 -14.87 -6.56 1.51
C VAL A 40 -15.35 -5.42 2.39
N ALA A 41 -16.35 -4.68 1.90
CA ALA A 41 -16.89 -3.53 2.60
C ALA A 41 -18.39 -3.39 2.31
N ASP A 42 -19.13 -3.00 3.33
CA ASP A 42 -20.54 -2.61 3.24
C ASP A 42 -20.66 -1.16 3.71
N ILE A 43 -21.08 -0.28 2.81
CA ILE A 43 -21.05 1.17 3.02
C ILE A 43 -22.40 1.59 3.60
N ILE A 44 -22.54 1.44 4.91
CA ILE A 44 -23.75 1.79 5.67
C ILE A 44 -23.71 3.21 6.26
N GLU A 45 -22.51 3.78 6.36
CA GLU A 45 -22.22 5.07 7.00
C GLU A 45 -21.28 5.89 6.13
N GLU A 46 -21.36 7.22 6.23
CA GLU A 46 -20.47 8.15 5.53
C GLU A 46 -19.09 8.20 6.22
N LYS A 47 -18.32 7.11 6.06
CA LYS A 47 -16.95 6.98 6.55
C LYS A 47 -16.04 6.36 5.49
N GLU A 48 -14.74 6.42 5.75
CA GLU A 48 -13.74 5.82 4.88
C GLU A 48 -13.68 4.30 5.10
N TYR A 49 -13.79 3.53 4.01
CA TYR A 49 -13.61 2.08 4.04
C TYR A 49 -12.37 1.70 3.23
N LEU A 50 -11.50 0.87 3.82
CA LEU A 50 -10.33 0.36 3.11
C LEU A 50 -10.76 -0.77 2.17
N VAL A 51 -10.80 -0.46 0.89
CA VAL A 51 -11.18 -1.42 -0.16
C VAL A 51 -9.95 -2.16 -0.69
N ALA A 52 -8.84 -1.47 -0.92
CA ALA A 52 -7.59 -2.08 -1.37
C ALA A 52 -6.42 -1.58 -0.55
N GLN A 53 -5.60 -2.49 -0.01
CA GLN A 53 -4.43 -2.12 0.76
C GLN A 53 -3.23 -1.82 -0.14
N GLY A 54 -2.53 -0.71 0.13
CA GLY A 54 -1.26 -0.39 -0.52
C GLY A 54 -0.14 -1.34 -0.12
N GLY A 55 0.89 -1.41 -0.96
CA GLY A 55 2.07 -2.21 -0.68
C GLY A 55 2.90 -1.65 0.48
N ILE A 56 3.64 -2.53 1.16
CA ILE A 56 4.61 -2.15 2.19
C ILE A 56 5.91 -1.67 1.52
N GLY A 57 6.44 -0.54 1.99
CA GLY A 57 7.72 0.00 1.53
C GLY A 57 8.90 -0.91 1.81
N GLY A 58 9.85 -0.94 0.86
CA GLY A 58 11.07 -1.75 0.96
C GLY A 58 12.02 -1.28 2.07
N ARG A 59 12.90 -2.17 2.53
CA ARG A 59 13.91 -1.83 3.53
C ARG A 59 15.24 -1.45 2.87
N GLY A 60 15.74 -0.28 3.22
CA GLY A 60 17.08 0.15 2.81
C GLY A 60 18.19 -0.65 3.49
N ASN A 61 19.40 -0.58 2.93
CA ASN A 61 20.58 -1.30 3.42
C ASN A 61 20.90 -1.02 4.91
N ALA A 62 20.63 0.20 5.39
CA ALA A 62 20.83 0.58 6.79
C ALA A 62 20.09 -0.34 7.78
N LYS A 63 18.95 -0.92 7.40
CA LYS A 63 18.21 -1.88 8.23
C LYS A 63 18.85 -3.25 8.33
N PHE A 64 19.75 -3.60 7.41
CA PHE A 64 20.46 -4.88 7.38
C PHE A 64 21.85 -4.82 8.05
N LYS A 65 22.22 -3.66 8.61
CA LYS A 65 23.50 -3.49 9.29
C LYS A 65 23.56 -4.36 10.54
N SER A 66 24.59 -5.19 10.65
CA SER A 66 24.87 -6.01 11.82
C SER A 66 26.34 -5.91 12.22
N SER A 67 26.71 -6.39 13.41
CA SER A 67 28.11 -6.42 13.87
C SER A 67 29.05 -7.16 12.92
N ARG A 68 28.53 -8.20 12.23
CA ARG A 68 29.27 -9.01 11.27
C ARG A 68 29.26 -8.43 9.85
N ASN A 69 28.32 -7.53 9.54
CA ASN A 69 28.20 -6.88 8.24
C ASN A 69 27.84 -5.40 8.41
N THR A 70 28.88 -4.58 8.51
CA THR A 70 28.78 -3.15 8.80
C THR A 70 28.39 -2.31 7.58
N ALA A 71 28.61 -2.82 6.37
CA ALA A 71 28.30 -2.17 5.09
C ALA A 71 27.51 -3.13 4.16
N PRO A 72 26.24 -3.45 4.51
CA PRO A 72 25.39 -4.29 3.68
C PRO A 72 25.13 -3.66 2.31
N ARG A 73 25.22 -4.49 1.26
CA ARG A 73 24.86 -4.14 -0.13
C ARG A 73 23.49 -4.67 -0.56
N ILE A 74 22.73 -5.19 0.39
CA ILE A 74 21.39 -5.73 0.17
C ILE A 74 20.33 -4.71 0.54
N CYS A 75 19.21 -4.75 -0.17
CA CYS A 75 17.99 -4.01 0.12
C CYS A 75 16.79 -4.92 -0.18
N GLU A 76 15.66 -4.63 0.45
CA GLU A 76 14.36 -5.25 0.12
C GLU A 76 13.56 -4.29 -0.74
N ASN A 77 12.95 -4.81 -1.81
CA ASN A 77 12.00 -4.06 -2.62
C ASN A 77 10.68 -3.89 -1.88
N GLY A 78 9.91 -2.87 -2.25
CA GLY A 78 8.53 -2.74 -1.80
C GLY A 78 7.68 -3.92 -2.27
N THR A 79 6.69 -4.28 -1.47
CA THR A 79 5.68 -5.28 -1.88
C THR A 79 4.64 -4.63 -2.78
N PRO A 80 4.08 -5.36 -3.75
CA PRO A 80 3.01 -4.83 -4.56
C PRO A 80 1.76 -4.59 -3.70
N GLY A 81 1.03 -3.50 -3.99
CA GLY A 81 -0.30 -3.28 -3.41
C GLY A 81 -1.32 -4.28 -3.94
N GLU A 82 -2.46 -4.37 -3.25
CA GLU A 82 -3.54 -5.23 -3.68
C GLU A 82 -4.14 -4.78 -5.02
N LYS A 83 -4.30 -5.72 -5.96
CA LYS A 83 -4.96 -5.50 -7.24
C LYS A 83 -6.01 -6.58 -7.46
N TYR A 84 -7.25 -6.17 -7.67
CA TYR A 84 -8.36 -7.09 -7.95
C TYR A 84 -9.48 -6.38 -8.72
N LEU A 85 -10.40 -7.16 -9.29
CA LEU A 85 -11.63 -6.66 -9.89
C LEU A 85 -12.69 -6.57 -8.79
N ALA A 86 -13.17 -5.37 -8.52
CA ALA A 86 -14.23 -5.13 -7.56
C ALA A 86 -15.60 -5.16 -8.27
N HIS A 87 -16.56 -5.87 -7.68
CA HIS A 87 -17.97 -5.78 -8.04
C HIS A 87 -18.67 -4.92 -7.00
N ILE A 88 -19.47 -3.95 -7.47
CA ILE A 88 -20.09 -2.89 -6.67
C ILE A 88 -21.55 -2.81 -7.07
#